data_AF-A0A9W8JVF6-F1
#
_entry.id   AF-A0A9W8JVF6-F1
#
_cell.length_a   1.000
_cell.length_b   1.000
_cell.length_c   1.000
_cell.angle_alpha   90.00
_cell.angle_beta   90.00
_cell.angle_gamma   90.00
#
_symmetry.space_group_name_H-M   'P 1'
#
loop_
_entity.id
_entity.type
_entity.pdbx_description
1 polymer ?
#
loop_
_entity_poly.entity_id
_entity_poly.type
_entity_poly.pdbx_seq_one_letter_code
_entity_poly.pdbx_strand_id
1 'polypeptide(L)' 'MARLVFTPQSTVAATVTATKRWVPTLGIWGASAGAGALLLLSVTPLVRRELLEKVPVLGSYYQDKTPASDKPF' A
#
# COMPACT_ATOMS: atom_id res chain seq x y z
N MET A 1 -42.63 14.40 -28.71
CA MET A 1 -41.64 15.51 -28.70
C MET A 1 -40.64 15.22 -27.59
N ALA A 2 -39.34 15.11 -27.90
CA ALA A 2 -38.32 14.85 -26.88
C ALA A 2 -37.82 16.17 -26.28
N ARG A 3 -37.89 16.30 -24.95
CA ARG A 3 -37.35 17.45 -24.19
C ARG A 3 -36.02 17.05 -23.59
N LEU A 4 -34.95 17.79 -23.90
CA LEU A 4 -33.67 17.65 -23.21
C LEU A 4 -33.71 18.46 -21.91
N VAL A 5 -33.29 17.85 -20.80
CA VAL A 5 -33.12 18.50 -19.50
C VAL A 5 -31.64 18.50 -19.18
N PHE A 6 -31.05 19.69 -19.08
CA PHE A 6 -29.66 19.86 -18.70
C PHE A 6 -29.59 20.15 -17.20
N THR A 7 -28.83 19.33 -16.47
CA THR A 7 -28.54 19.57 -15.05
C THR A 7 -27.16 20.20 -14.94
N PRO A 8 -27.03 21.46 -14.48
CA PRO A 8 -25.74 22.10 -14.34
C PRO A 8 -24.93 21.38 -13.26
N GLN A 9 -23.71 20.98 -13.61
CA GLN A 9 -22.79 20.34 -12.67
C GLN A 9 -21.89 21.41 -12.04
N SER A 10 -21.78 21.40 -10.71
CA SER A 10 -20.87 22.30 -10.01
C SER A 10 -19.41 21.93 -10.31
N THR A 11 -18.51 22.92 -10.25
CA THR A 11 -17.08 22.73 -10.49
C THR A 11 -16.46 21.67 -9.57
N VAL A 12 -16.89 21.64 -8.30
CA VAL A 12 -16.48 20.63 -7.31
C VAL A 12 -16.98 19.22 -7.69
N ALA A 13 -18.22 19.10 -8.15
CA ALA A 13 -18.75 17.80 -8.58
C ALA A 13 -18.04 17.30 -9.85
N ALA A 14 -17.64 18.20 -10.75
CA ALA A 14 -16.85 17.88 -11.93
C ALA A 14 -15.44 17.39 -11.56
N THR A 15 -14.74 18.10 -10.67
CA THR A 15 -13.39 17.69 -10.24
C THR A 15 -13.40 16.39 -9.46
N VAL A 16 -14.34 16.19 -8.53
CA VAL A 16 -14.47 14.91 -7.80
C VAL A 16 -14.70 13.74 -8.76
N THR A 17 -15.57 13.92 -9.75
CA THR A 17 -15.84 12.88 -10.76
C THR A 17 -14.61 12.57 -11.61
N ALA A 18 -13.83 13.60 -11.96
CA ALA A 18 -12.59 13.43 -12.70
C ALA A 18 -11.51 12.70 -11.88
N THR A 19 -11.30 13.09 -10.62
CA THR A 19 -10.27 12.50 -9.76
C THR A 19 -10.59 11.07 -9.33
N LYS A 20 -11.87 10.72 -9.16
CA LYS A 20 -12.29 9.35 -8.80
C LYS A 20 -11.76 8.29 -9.77
N ARG A 21 -11.58 8.63 -11.04
CA ARG A 21 -11.07 7.70 -12.07
C ARG A 21 -9.60 7.31 -11.85
N TRP A 22 -8.84 8.13 -11.12
CA TRP A 22 -7.43 7.91 -10.84
C TRP A 22 -7.18 7.09 -9.56
N VAL A 23 -8.21 6.85 -8.74
CA VAL A 23 -8.12 6.05 -7.52
C VAL A 23 -7.44 4.69 -7.75
N PRO A 24 -7.82 3.86 -8.74
CA PRO A 24 -7.15 2.56 -8.94
C PRO A 24 -5.68 2.72 -9.30
N THR A 25 -5.33 3.68 -10.16
CA THR A 25 -3.96 3.97 -10.56
C THR A 25 -3.12 4.41 -9.37
N LEU A 26 -3.64 5.32 -8.53
CA LEU A 26 -2.96 5.74 -7.30
C LEU A 26 -2.83 4.59 -6.30
N GLY A 27 -3.81 3.69 -6.23
CA GLY A 27 -3.73 2.46 -5.43
C GLY A 27 -2.56 1.57 -5.87
N ILE A 28 -2.41 1.33 -7.17
CA ILE A 28 -1.30 0.54 -7.72
C ILE A 28 0.05 1.21 -7.44
N TRP A 29 0.15 2.52 -7.70
CA TRP A 29 1.38 3.26 -7.42
C TRP A 29 1.73 3.25 -5.93
N GLY A 30 0.75 3.47 -5.05
CA GLY A 30 0.95 3.41 -3.60
C GLY A 30 1.41 2.02 -3.14
N ALA A 31 0.79 0.95 -3.64
CA ALA A 31 1.20 -0.42 -3.34
C ALA A 31 2.62 -0.72 -3.83
N SER A 32 2.96 -0.31 -5.05
CA SER A 32 4.29 -0.52 -5.63
C SER A 32 5.39 0.25 -4.88
N ALA A 33 5.12 1.51 -4.51
CA ALA A 33 6.02 2.33 -3.71
C ALA A 33 6.20 1.74 -2.30
N GLY A 34 5.11 1.30 -1.67
CA GLY A 34 5.15 0.60 -0.38
C GLY A 34 5.97 -0.69 -0.42
N ALA A 35 5.79 -1.51 -1.46
CA ALA A 35 6.59 -2.72 -1.68
C ALA A 35 8.08 -2.39 -1.87
N GLY A 36 8.41 -1.37 -2.66
CA GLY A 36 9.78 -0.88 -2.84
C GLY A 36 10.40 -0.41 -1.53
N ALA A 37 9.66 0.35 -0.71
CA ALA A 37 10.11 0.78 0.60
C ALA A 37 10.36 -0.40 1.54
N LEU A 38 9.45 -1.38 1.58
CA LEU A 38 9.63 -2.61 2.37
C LEU A 38 10.84 -3.42 1.92
N LEU A 39 11.12 -3.48 0.62
CA LEU A 39 12.29 -4.15 0.08
C LEU A 39 13.58 -3.48 0.55
N LEU A 40 13.67 -2.15 0.43
CA LEU A 40 14.85 -1.38 0.84
C LEU A 40 15.04 -1.41 2.37
N LEU A 41 13.95 -1.38 3.14
CA LEU A 41 13.98 -1.38 4.61
C LEU A 41 13.95 -2.78 5.24
N SER A 42 13.99 -3.85 4.45
CA SER A 42 13.89 -5.24 4.93
C SER A 42 14.99 -5.66 5.91
N VAL A 43 16.12 -4.95 5.90
CA VAL A 43 17.26 -5.14 6.81
C VAL A 43 17.00 -4.50 8.19
N THR A 44 16.09 -3.52 8.26
CA THR A 44 15.81 -2.84 9.52
C THR A 44 15.00 -3.75 10.45
N PRO A 45 15.44 -3.93 11.71
CA PRO A 45 14.81 -4.90 12.62
C PRO A 45 13.36 -4.54 12.95
N LEU A 46 13.03 -3.23 12.97
CA LEU A 46 11.66 -2.78 13.22
C LEU A 46 10.71 -3.19 12.08
N VAL A 47 11.09 -2.98 10.81
CA VAL A 47 10.26 -3.34 9.65
C VAL A 47 10.14 -4.86 9.53
N ARG A 48 11.23 -5.58 9.79
CA ARG A 48 11.23 -7.04 9.80
C ARG A 48 10.24 -7.60 10.82
N ARG A 49 10.36 -7.20 12.10
CA ARG A 49 9.55 -7.72 13.20
C ARG A 49 8.08 -7.29 13.12
N GLU A 50 7.84 -6.02 12.80
CA GLU A 50 6.49 -5.47 12.89
C GLU A 50 5.65 -5.70 11.63
N LEU A 51 6.28 -5.83 10.46
CA LEU A 51 5.59 -5.96 9.18
C LEU A 51 5.89 -7.29 8.49
N LEU A 52 7.16 -7.56 8.17
CA LEU A 52 7.52 -8.67 7.26
C LEU A 52 7.29 -10.05 7.89
N GLU A 53 7.56 -10.24 9.18
CA GLU A 53 7.29 -11.48 9.92
C GLU A 53 5.79 -11.78 10.05
N LYS A 54 4.93 -10.76 9.92
CA LYS A 54 3.47 -10.91 10.02
C LYS A 54 2.79 -11.15 8.68
N VAL A 55 3.53 -11.19 7.58
CA VAL A 55 2.99 -11.48 6.25
C VAL A 55 2.59 -12.97 6.19
N PRO A 56 1.33 -13.30 5.88
CA PRO A 56 0.91 -14.69 5.72
C PRO A 56 1.78 -15.39 4.68
N VAL A 57 2.14 -16.65 4.92
CA VAL A 57 3.03 -17.48 4.06
C VAL A 57 4.51 -17.06 4.08
N LEU A 58 4.84 -15.76 4.02
CA LEU A 58 6.22 -15.27 3.93
C LEU A 58 6.89 -14.98 5.28
N GLY A 59 6.13 -14.88 6.38
CA GLY A 59 6.66 -14.47 7.68
C GLY A 59 7.80 -15.36 8.22
N SER A 60 7.71 -16.67 7.98
CA SER A 60 8.70 -17.65 8.42
C SER A 60 10.07 -17.52 7.74
N TYR A 61 10.14 -16.82 6.60
CA TYR A 61 11.39 -16.49 5.91
C TYR A 61 12.14 -15.35 6.62
N TYR A 62 11.40 -14.38 7.16
CA TYR A 62 11.97 -13.21 7.81
C TYR A 62 12.28 -13.43 9.30
N GLN A 63 11.69 -14.47 9.90
CA GLN A 63 11.89 -14.81 11.30
C GLN A 63 13.34 -15.22 11.59
N ASP A 64 13.93 -14.62 12.63
CA ASP A 64 15.21 -15.06 13.17
C ASP A 64 15.06 -16.38 13.93
N LYS A 65 15.73 -17.44 13.45
CA LYS A 65 15.73 -18.79 14.03
C LYS A 65 16.99 -19.09 14.85
N THR A 66 17.89 -18.12 14.98
CA THR A 66 19.12 -18.28 15.73
C THR A 66 18.79 -18.43 17.23
N PRO A 67 19.23 -19.51 17.89
CA PRO A 67 18.97 -19.71 19.30
C PRO A 67 19.66 -18.62 20.13
N ALA A 68 19.09 -18.30 21.29
CA ALA A 68 19.61 -17.23 22.15
C ALA A 68 21.03 -17.53 22.68
N SER A 69 21.40 -18.81 22.79
CA SER A 69 22.76 -19.23 23.18
C SER A 69 23.85 -18.79 22.21
N ASP A 70 23.51 -18.65 20.93
CA ASP A 70 24.47 -18.37 19.84
C ASP A 70 24.52 -16.87 19.53
N LYS A 71 23.71 -16.07 20.22
CA LYS A 71 23.72 -14.62 20.09
C LYS A 71 24.75 -14.04 21.07
N PRO A 72 25.73 -13.26 20.59
CA PRO A 72 26.77 -12.68 21.45
C PRO A 72 26.24 -11.59 22.40
N PHE A 73 24.97 -11.19 22.25
CA PHE A 73 24.24 -10.20 23.03
C PHE A 73 22.74 -10.49 23.02
#